data_AF-A0A3D4F1N0-F1
#
_entry.id   AF-A0A3D4F1N0-F1
#
_cell.length_a   1.000
_cell.length_b   1.000
_cell.length_c   1.000
_cell.angle_alpha   90.00
_cell.angle_beta   90.00
_cell.angle_gamma   90.00
#
_symmetry.space_group_name_H-M   'P 1'
#
loop_
_entity.id
_entity.type
_entity.pdbx_description
1 polymer ?
#
loop_
_entity_poly.entity_id
_entity_poly.type
_entity_poly.pdbx_seq_one_letter_code
_entity_poly.pdbx_strand_id
1 'polypeptide(L)'
;MSGQSISPLAPRQSQTEGKAKAVIHLFMNGGPSQVDTFDPKPELTKYHNKKIPLELKTERPTGVALGSPFKFQKHGESGLEISELFPNVAKSADELCVIRSMHADVPNHEPSLLLMNCGDSRLSRPSVGSWVTYGLGTENQNLPGFVTMCPGGYPISRTQNWQSGFLPAAYQGTYVDPKNTDPRKLIDHVT
;
A
#
# COMPACT_ATOMS: atom_id res chain seq x y z
N MET A 1 -39.99 -15.23 14.43
CA MET A 1 -38.93 -14.21 14.28
C MET A 1 -38.07 -14.60 13.09
N SER A 2 -38.22 -13.90 11.96
CA SER A 2 -37.50 -14.18 10.72
C SER A 2 -36.04 -13.78 10.87
N GLY A 3 -35.17 -14.74 11.17
CA GLY A 3 -33.72 -14.57 11.11
C GLY A 3 -33.27 -14.44 9.66
N GLN A 4 -33.39 -13.25 9.08
CA GLN A 4 -32.55 -12.91 7.94
C GLN A 4 -31.12 -12.86 8.46
N SER A 5 -30.31 -13.82 8.04
CA SER A 5 -28.86 -13.75 8.21
C SER A 5 -28.40 -12.50 7.46
N ILE A 6 -28.16 -11.41 8.19
CA ILE A 6 -27.53 -10.22 7.64
C ILE A 6 -26.18 -10.70 7.11
N SER A 7 -25.98 -10.57 5.79
CA SER A 7 -24.69 -10.87 5.16
C SER A 7 -23.57 -10.28 6.01
N PRO A 8 -22.49 -11.03 6.33
CA PRO A 8 -21.38 -10.46 7.08
C PRO A 8 -20.76 -9.24 6.37
N LEU A 9 -21.01 -9.10 5.06
CA LEU A 9 -20.59 -8.00 4.22
C LEU A 9 -21.65 -6.91 4.02
N ALA A 10 -22.78 -6.96 4.73
CA ALA A 10 -23.80 -5.90 4.65
C ALA A 10 -23.17 -4.54 5.01
N PRO A 11 -23.49 -3.45 4.28
CA PRO A 11 -22.97 -2.12 4.54
C PRO A 11 -23.20 -1.69 5.98
N ARG A 12 -22.19 -1.06 6.57
CA ARG A 12 -22.23 -0.49 7.92
C ARG A 12 -21.96 1.00 7.84
N GLN A 13 -22.65 1.77 8.69
CA GLN A 13 -22.40 3.20 8.81
C GLN A 13 -21.03 3.41 9.47
N SER A 14 -20.16 4.17 8.80
CA SER A 14 -18.89 4.60 9.37
C SER A 14 -19.11 5.48 10.59
N GLN A 15 -18.24 5.37 11.59
CA GLN A 15 -18.22 6.29 12.74
C GLN A 15 -17.74 7.70 12.35
N THR A 16 -17.03 7.80 11.22
CA THR A 16 -16.52 9.05 10.67
C THR A 16 -17.05 9.27 9.25
N GLU A 17 -17.39 10.50 8.91
CA GLU A 17 -17.84 10.82 7.56
C GLU A 17 -16.65 10.81 6.59
N GLY A 18 -16.66 9.88 5.63
CA GLY A 18 -15.70 9.79 4.54
C GLY A 18 -16.39 10.04 3.20
N LYS A 19 -15.74 10.77 2.29
CA LYS A 19 -16.26 11.01 0.93
C LYS A 19 -15.90 9.89 -0.06
N ALA A 20 -14.84 9.14 0.23
CA ALA A 20 -14.35 8.07 -0.64
C ALA A 20 -15.32 6.87 -0.62
N LYS A 21 -15.77 6.45 -1.80
CA LYS A 21 -16.65 5.28 -1.97
C LYS A 21 -15.88 4.01 -2.37
N ALA A 22 -14.72 4.18 -2.97
CA ALA A 22 -13.84 3.10 -3.40
C ALA A 22 -12.38 3.52 -3.22
N VAL A 23 -11.50 2.56 -2.95
CA VAL A 23 -10.06 2.77 -2.78
C VAL A 23 -9.32 1.81 -3.71
N ILE A 24 -8.40 2.35 -4.50
CA ILE A 24 -7.44 1.57 -5.28
C ILE A 24 -6.09 1.70 -4.57
N HIS A 25 -5.64 0.61 -3.95
CA HIS A 25 -4.33 0.56 -3.31
C HIS A 25 -3.30 -0.06 -4.25
N LEU A 26 -2.31 0.74 -4.66
CA LEU A 26 -1.23 0.32 -5.54
C LEU A 26 0.07 0.20 -4.74
N PHE A 27 0.52 -1.03 -4.49
CA PHE A 27 1.81 -1.29 -3.84
C PHE A 27 2.88 -1.63 -4.90
N MET A 28 3.84 -0.74 -5.09
CA MET A 28 4.89 -0.88 -6.10
C MET A 28 6.06 -1.70 -5.57
N ASN A 29 5.94 -3.04 -5.58
CA ASN A 29 7.03 -3.92 -5.17
C ASN A 29 8.23 -3.79 -6.13
N GLY A 30 9.41 -3.44 -5.60
CA GLY A 30 10.59 -3.11 -6.40
C GLY A 30 10.52 -1.74 -7.09
N GLY A 31 9.59 -0.88 -6.68
CA GLY A 31 9.45 0.48 -7.18
C GLY A 31 10.62 1.40 -6.80
N PRO A 32 10.64 2.63 -7.36
CA PRO A 32 11.69 3.60 -7.08
C PRO A 32 11.69 4.06 -5.62
N SER A 33 12.86 4.47 -5.14
CA SER A 33 13.06 4.94 -3.77
C SER A 33 12.24 6.21 -3.48
N GLN A 34 11.70 6.34 -2.27
CA GLN A 34 10.95 7.53 -1.85
C GLN A 34 11.79 8.82 -1.93
N VAL A 35 13.11 8.71 -1.66
CA VAL A 35 14.01 9.88 -1.69
C VAL A 35 14.33 10.37 -3.10
N ASP A 36 14.03 9.55 -4.11
CA ASP A 36 14.18 9.84 -5.54
C ASP A 36 12.85 10.25 -6.20
N THR A 37 11.73 10.24 -5.46
CA THR A 37 10.38 10.44 -6.01
C THR A 37 9.67 11.65 -5.42
N PHE A 38 9.22 11.56 -4.16
CA PHE A 38 8.33 12.54 -3.52
C PHE A 38 8.85 13.05 -2.17
N ASP A 39 10.04 12.62 -1.73
CA ASP A 39 10.60 12.97 -0.42
C ASP A 39 12.11 13.26 -0.51
N PRO A 40 12.52 14.33 -1.23
CA PRO A 40 13.93 14.68 -1.32
C PRO A 40 14.52 14.89 0.08
N LYS A 41 15.70 14.32 0.32
CA LYS A 41 16.43 14.44 1.59
C LYS A 41 17.73 15.24 1.39
N PRO A 42 17.72 16.58 1.60
CA PRO A 42 18.89 17.43 1.39
C PRO A 42 20.15 16.99 2.15
N GLU A 43 19.99 16.41 3.34
CA GLU A 43 21.13 15.88 4.11
C GLU A 43 21.82 14.71 3.39
N LEU A 44 21.11 13.87 2.63
CA LEU A 44 21.75 12.81 1.83
C LEU A 44 22.67 13.40 0.75
N THR A 45 22.28 14.52 0.15
CA THR A 45 23.11 15.25 -0.82
C THR A 45 24.34 15.86 -0.15
N LYS A 46 24.19 16.48 1.02
CA LYS A 46 25.29 17.05 1.81
C LYS A 46 26.34 16.01 2.23
N TYR A 47 25.88 14.81 2.57
CA TYR A 47 26.73 13.68 2.94
C TYR A 47 27.05 12.74 1.77
N HIS A 48 26.80 13.13 0.53
CA HIS A 48 27.00 12.25 -0.62
C HIS A 48 28.42 11.67 -0.67
N ASN A 49 28.51 10.34 -0.81
CA ASN A 49 29.75 9.54 -0.76
C ASN A 49 30.54 9.64 0.57
N LYS A 50 29.90 10.11 1.65
CA LYS A 50 30.45 10.14 3.01
C LYS A 50 29.65 9.22 3.91
N LYS A 51 30.29 8.69 4.95
CA LYS A 51 29.56 8.01 6.02
C LYS A 51 28.69 9.03 6.76
N ILE A 52 27.43 8.67 6.98
CA ILE A 52 26.55 9.44 7.86
C ILE A 52 26.99 9.16 9.30
N PRO A 53 27.06 10.17 10.20
CA PRO A 53 27.39 9.97 11.61
C PRO A 53 26.22 9.34 12.37
N LEU A 54 25.73 8.20 11.89
CA LEU A 54 24.62 7.45 12.44
C LEU A 54 24.99 5.97 12.42
N GLU A 55 24.86 5.31 13.57
CA GLU A 55 25.05 3.86 13.68
C GLU A 55 23.69 3.17 13.65
N LEU A 56 23.37 2.55 12.52
CA LEU A 56 22.17 1.73 12.36
C LEU A 56 22.50 0.25 12.54
N LYS A 57 21.73 -0.43 13.41
CA LYS A 57 21.80 -1.88 13.55
C LYS A 57 21.09 -2.52 12.36
N THR A 58 21.86 -2.93 11.36
CA THR A 58 21.38 -3.61 10.15
C THR A 58 22.20 -4.88 9.93
N GLU A 59 21.71 -5.81 9.11
CA GLU A 59 22.39 -7.09 8.85
C GLU A 59 23.78 -6.91 8.21
N ARG A 60 24.01 -5.77 7.54
CA ARG A 60 25.28 -5.42 6.88
C ARG A 60 25.71 -4.03 7.32
N PRO A 61 27.02 -3.73 7.37
CA PRO A 61 27.49 -2.38 7.65
C PRO A 61 26.83 -1.35 6.75
N THR A 62 26.30 -0.27 7.35
CA THR A 62 25.73 0.84 6.58
C THR A 62 26.82 1.48 5.72
N GLY A 63 26.51 1.68 4.44
CA GLY A 63 27.42 2.28 3.47
C GLY A 63 27.58 3.79 3.64
N VAL A 64 27.87 4.45 2.52
CA VAL A 64 27.90 5.92 2.42
C VAL A 64 26.52 6.47 2.10
N ALA A 65 26.28 7.75 2.40
CA ALA A 65 25.07 8.43 1.95
C ALA A 65 25.08 8.57 0.42
N LEU A 66 23.92 8.30 -0.19
CA LEU A 66 23.69 8.56 -1.60
C LEU A 66 22.64 9.66 -1.70
N GLY A 67 23.04 10.82 -2.19
CA GLY A 67 22.10 11.85 -2.60
C GLY A 67 21.34 11.38 -3.84
N SER A 68 20.11 11.86 -3.99
CA SER A 68 19.34 11.57 -5.19
C SER A 68 20.07 12.13 -6.43
N PRO A 69 20.20 11.34 -7.51
CA PRO A 69 20.76 11.84 -8.76
C PRO A 69 19.76 12.67 -9.58
N PHE A 70 18.49 12.70 -9.16
CA PHE A 70 17.40 13.35 -9.89
C PHE A 70 17.17 14.78 -9.40
N LYS A 71 16.68 15.62 -10.32
CA LYS A 71 16.27 16.99 -10.00
C LYS A 71 14.85 17.00 -9.44
N PHE A 72 14.62 17.91 -8.50
CA PHE A 72 13.32 18.16 -7.91
C PHE A 72 12.87 19.59 -8.20
N GLN A 73 11.57 19.75 -8.43
CA GLN A 73 10.93 21.04 -8.61
C GLN A 73 9.67 21.10 -7.74
N LYS A 74 9.32 22.30 -7.29
CA LYS A 74 8.06 22.54 -6.58
C LYS A 74 6.94 22.68 -7.60
N HIS A 75 5.83 21.99 -7.36
CA HIS A 75 4.66 22.00 -8.23
C HIS A 75 3.40 22.39 -7.47
N GLY A 76 2.45 22.97 -8.19
CA GLY A 76 1.16 23.39 -7.65
C GLY A 76 1.26 24.52 -6.62
N GLU A 77 0.12 24.82 -6.00
CA GLU A 77 0.02 25.78 -4.87
C GLU A 77 0.57 25.17 -3.57
N SER A 78 0.47 23.85 -3.42
CA SER A 78 1.05 23.07 -2.32
C SER A 78 2.58 23.21 -2.23
N GLY A 79 3.23 23.52 -3.36
CA GLY A 79 4.69 23.58 -3.46
C GLY A 79 5.35 22.22 -3.25
N LEU A 80 4.62 21.12 -3.49
CA LEU A 80 5.12 19.76 -3.32
C LEU A 80 6.33 19.54 -4.22
N GLU A 81 7.44 19.12 -3.63
CA GLU A 81 8.66 18.78 -4.35
C GLU A 81 8.54 17.39 -4.98
N ILE A 82 8.58 17.34 -6.31
CA ILE A 82 8.44 16.11 -7.09
C ILE A 82 9.63 15.99 -8.03
N SER A 83 10.17 14.77 -8.11
CA SER A 83 11.28 14.40 -8.98
C SER A 83 10.91 14.54 -10.47
N GLU A 84 11.89 14.90 -11.29
CA GLU A 84 11.76 14.94 -12.75
C GLU A 84 11.37 13.59 -13.38
N LEU A 85 11.44 12.50 -12.62
CA LEU A 85 10.93 11.18 -13.00
C LEU A 85 9.42 11.12 -13.22
N PHE A 86 8.64 12.03 -12.61
CA PHE A 86 7.18 11.98 -12.63
C PHE A 86 6.54 13.26 -13.18
N PRO A 87 6.88 13.69 -14.41
CA PRO A 87 6.44 14.98 -14.94
C PRO A 87 4.92 15.05 -15.14
N ASN A 88 4.26 13.91 -15.35
CA ASN A 88 2.80 13.86 -15.50
C ASN A 88 2.07 13.81 -14.15
N VAL A 89 2.63 13.14 -13.14
CA VAL A 89 2.06 13.12 -11.79
C VAL A 89 2.20 14.50 -11.15
N ALA A 90 3.30 15.20 -11.44
CA ALA A 90 3.54 16.55 -10.94
C ALA A 90 2.46 17.58 -11.33
N LYS A 91 1.72 17.34 -12.43
CA LYS A 91 0.58 18.18 -12.84
C LYS A 91 -0.60 18.11 -11.87
N SER A 92 -0.64 17.09 -11.03
CA SER A 92 -1.69 16.85 -10.02
C SER A 92 -1.19 17.11 -8.60
N ALA A 93 -0.09 17.86 -8.41
CA ALA A 93 0.55 18.05 -7.10
C ALA A 93 -0.41 18.45 -5.97
N ASP A 94 -1.38 19.31 -6.25
CA ASP A 94 -2.35 19.81 -5.26
C ASP A 94 -3.45 18.80 -4.90
N GLU A 95 -3.59 17.73 -5.68
CA GLU A 95 -4.48 16.60 -5.42
C GLU A 95 -3.78 15.45 -4.68
N LEU A 96 -2.46 15.58 -4.42
CA LEU A 96 -1.67 14.55 -3.77
C LEU A 96 -1.51 14.83 -2.28
N CYS A 97 -1.74 13.78 -1.47
CA CYS A 97 -1.31 13.74 -0.08
C CYS A 97 -0.10 12.82 0.04
N VAL A 98 1.07 13.37 0.38
CA VAL A 98 2.30 12.60 0.55
C VAL A 98 2.60 12.41 2.03
N ILE A 99 2.59 11.16 2.49
CA ILE A 99 2.89 10.79 3.87
C ILE A 99 4.39 10.48 3.99
N ARG A 100 5.17 11.44 4.50
CA ARG A 100 6.63 11.32 4.70
C ARG A 100 7.02 10.79 6.10
N SER A 101 6.04 10.50 6.95
CA SER A 101 6.22 10.04 8.33
C SER A 101 6.27 8.52 8.49
N MET A 102 6.17 7.77 7.39
CA MET A 102 6.23 6.31 7.44
C MET A 102 7.65 5.85 7.76
N HIS A 103 7.78 4.89 8.67
CA HIS A 103 9.05 4.24 8.99
C HIS A 103 8.83 2.73 9.13
N ALA A 104 9.92 1.98 9.00
CA ALA A 104 9.96 0.55 9.26
C ALA A 104 11.09 0.26 10.24
N ASP A 105 10.94 -0.81 11.02
CA ASP A 105 11.92 -1.18 12.05
C ASP A 105 13.12 -1.93 11.48
N VAL A 106 12.94 -2.60 10.35
CA VAL A 106 13.96 -3.43 9.70
C VAL A 106 14.00 -3.17 8.19
N PRO A 107 15.18 -3.20 7.55
CA PRO A 107 15.35 -2.88 6.13
C PRO A 107 15.05 -4.05 5.17
N ASN A 108 14.25 -5.03 5.62
CA ASN A 108 14.02 -6.26 4.89
C ASN A 108 12.68 -6.23 4.13
N HIS A 109 12.65 -6.81 2.93
CA HIS A 109 11.47 -6.77 2.06
C HIS A 109 10.25 -7.43 2.68
N GLU A 110 10.35 -8.71 3.09
CA GLU A 110 9.25 -9.48 3.72
C GLU A 110 8.56 -8.75 4.88
N PRO A 111 9.27 -8.36 5.96
CA PRO A 111 8.64 -7.68 7.09
C PRO A 111 8.08 -6.31 6.73
N SER A 112 8.68 -5.60 5.78
CA SER A 112 8.16 -4.29 5.33
C SER A 112 6.85 -4.43 4.54
N LEU A 113 6.72 -5.50 3.75
CA LEU A 113 5.48 -5.80 3.02
C LEU A 113 4.33 -6.12 3.98
N LEU A 114 4.57 -6.94 5.00
CA LEU A 114 3.59 -7.23 6.03
C LEU A 114 3.25 -5.99 6.87
N LEU A 115 4.25 -5.17 7.21
CA LEU A 115 4.01 -3.93 7.94
C LEU A 115 3.11 -2.97 7.16
N MET A 116 3.37 -2.78 5.86
CA MET A 116 2.55 -1.91 5.00
C MET A 116 1.11 -2.41 4.89
N ASN A 117 0.92 -3.70 4.61
CA ASN A 117 -0.41 -4.22 4.30
C ASN A 117 -1.21 -4.65 5.53
N CYS A 118 -0.56 -5.00 6.63
CA CYS A 118 -1.18 -5.63 7.81
C CYS A 118 -0.85 -4.91 9.13
N GLY A 119 0.05 -3.92 9.13
CA GLY A 119 0.43 -3.16 10.33
C GLY A 119 1.30 -3.93 11.33
N ASP A 120 1.78 -5.12 10.98
CA ASP A 120 2.66 -5.96 11.82
C ASP A 120 3.71 -6.62 10.92
N SER A 121 4.98 -6.54 11.32
CA SER A 121 6.11 -7.02 10.53
C SER A 121 6.40 -8.51 10.69
N ARG A 122 5.74 -9.20 11.63
CA ARG A 122 6.07 -10.59 12.01
C ARG A 122 4.90 -11.54 11.83
N LEU A 123 3.69 -11.11 12.21
CA LEU A 123 2.50 -11.95 12.16
C LEU A 123 1.59 -11.48 11.04
N SER A 124 0.97 -12.44 10.35
CA SER A 124 -0.13 -12.15 9.44
C SER A 124 -1.34 -11.65 10.24
N ARG A 125 -1.45 -10.32 10.37
CA ARG A 125 -2.63 -9.63 10.90
C ARG A 125 -3.64 -9.41 9.78
N PRO A 126 -4.90 -9.10 10.11
CA PRO A 126 -5.86 -8.71 9.09
C PRO A 126 -5.32 -7.55 8.27
N SER A 127 -5.32 -7.71 6.95
CA SER A 127 -4.83 -6.67 6.05
C SER A 127 -5.71 -5.43 6.07
N VAL A 128 -5.22 -4.31 5.53
CA VAL A 128 -6.00 -3.07 5.39
C VAL A 128 -7.34 -3.31 4.68
N GLY A 129 -7.36 -4.08 3.59
CA GLY A 129 -8.61 -4.39 2.88
C GLY A 129 -9.58 -5.24 3.71
N SER A 130 -9.06 -6.17 4.52
CA SER A 130 -9.87 -6.95 5.46
C SER A 130 -10.43 -6.10 6.59
N TRP A 131 -9.66 -5.14 7.13
CA TRP A 131 -10.17 -4.19 8.12
C TRP A 131 -11.23 -3.26 7.55
N VAL A 132 -11.03 -2.75 6.33
CA VAL A 132 -11.99 -1.86 5.65
C VAL A 132 -13.31 -2.59 5.43
N THR A 133 -13.29 -3.81 4.87
CA THR A 133 -14.51 -4.59 4.63
C THR A 133 -15.15 -5.10 5.93
N TYR A 134 -14.37 -5.37 6.97
CA TYR A 134 -14.89 -5.65 8.30
C TYR A 134 -15.59 -4.44 8.93
N GLY A 135 -14.99 -3.25 8.82
CA GLY A 135 -15.55 -2.03 9.41
C GLY A 135 -16.79 -1.54 8.66
N LEU A 136 -16.76 -1.57 7.33
CA LEU A 136 -17.74 -0.88 6.47
C LEU A 136 -18.66 -1.80 5.67
N GLY A 137 -18.31 -3.09 5.51
CA GLY A 137 -18.98 -3.97 4.58
C GLY A 137 -18.72 -3.59 3.11
N THR A 138 -19.63 -3.94 2.22
CA THR A 138 -19.61 -3.54 0.80
C THR A 138 -21.01 -3.23 0.31
N GLU A 139 -21.19 -2.14 -0.44
CA GLU A 139 -22.45 -1.83 -1.13
C GLU A 139 -22.78 -2.85 -2.22
N ASN A 140 -21.76 -3.53 -2.76
CA ASN A 140 -21.92 -4.59 -3.73
C ASN A 140 -22.03 -5.95 -3.02
N GLN A 141 -23.20 -6.57 -3.09
CA GLN A 141 -23.47 -7.91 -2.53
C GLN A 141 -23.30 -9.04 -3.56
N ASN A 142 -23.01 -8.71 -4.83
CA ASN A 142 -22.86 -9.67 -5.92
C ASN A 142 -21.39 -9.95 -6.27
N LEU A 143 -20.45 -9.16 -5.74
CA LEU A 143 -19.00 -9.30 -5.93
C LEU A 143 -18.27 -9.11 -4.60
N PRO A 144 -17.03 -9.62 -4.45
CA PRO A 144 -16.25 -9.43 -3.24
C PRO A 144 -15.99 -7.95 -2.96
N GLY A 145 -16.11 -7.56 -1.69
CA GLY A 145 -15.77 -6.22 -1.23
C GLY A 145 -14.26 -5.94 -1.21
N PHE A 146 -13.41 -6.97 -1.28
CA PHE A 146 -11.96 -6.84 -1.27
C PHE A 146 -11.33 -7.78 -2.30
N VAL A 147 -10.82 -7.18 -3.38
CA VAL A 147 -10.15 -7.87 -4.48
C VAL A 147 -8.67 -7.54 -4.48
N THR A 148 -7.84 -8.55 -4.73
CA THR A 148 -6.38 -8.40 -4.83
C THR A 148 -5.89 -8.87 -6.18
N MET A 149 -4.98 -8.10 -6.77
CA MET A 149 -4.39 -8.40 -8.07
C MET A 149 -2.88 -8.32 -7.94
N CYS A 150 -2.18 -9.33 -8.45
CA CYS A 150 -0.72 -9.39 -8.42
C CYS A 150 -0.17 -9.66 -9.83
N PRO A 151 -0.05 -8.62 -10.68
CA PRO A 151 0.50 -8.80 -12.01
C PRO A 151 1.95 -9.30 -11.92
N GLY A 152 2.27 -10.33 -12.71
CA GLY A 152 3.59 -10.97 -12.65
C GLY A 152 3.74 -12.05 -11.57
N GLY A 153 2.70 -12.30 -10.77
CA GLY A 153 2.67 -13.35 -9.74
C GLY A 153 2.70 -12.79 -8.32
N TYR A 154 2.68 -13.69 -7.34
CA TYR A 154 2.57 -13.31 -5.94
C TYR A 154 3.81 -12.55 -5.42
N PRO A 155 3.62 -11.51 -4.57
CA PRO A 155 4.71 -10.86 -3.89
C PRO A 155 5.36 -11.78 -2.85
N ILE A 156 6.45 -11.31 -2.24
CA ILE A 156 7.04 -11.94 -1.04
C ILE A 156 5.96 -12.07 0.04
N SER A 157 5.99 -13.16 0.80
CA SER A 157 4.95 -13.56 1.78
C SER A 157 3.57 -13.90 1.17
N ARG A 158 3.43 -13.84 -0.16
CA ARG A 158 2.26 -14.32 -0.93
C ARG A 158 0.95 -13.79 -0.34
N THR A 159 0.00 -14.68 -0.06
CA THR A 159 -1.35 -14.35 0.44
C THR A 159 -1.37 -13.69 1.81
N GLN A 160 -0.30 -13.77 2.60
CA GLN A 160 -0.25 -13.14 3.92
C GLN A 160 -0.45 -11.62 3.87
N ASN A 161 -0.13 -11.00 2.73
CA ASN A 161 -0.33 -9.56 2.51
C ASN A 161 -1.81 -9.14 2.42
N TRP A 162 -2.77 -10.06 2.27
CA TRP A 162 -4.19 -9.74 2.14
C TRP A 162 -5.11 -10.72 2.85
N GLN A 163 -4.61 -11.34 3.92
CA GLN A 163 -5.40 -12.26 4.71
C GLN A 163 -6.37 -11.53 5.64
N SER A 164 -7.50 -12.19 5.93
CA SER A 164 -8.43 -11.80 7.00
C SER A 164 -7.82 -12.00 8.39
N GLY A 165 -6.76 -12.81 8.51
CA GLY A 165 -6.09 -13.08 9.77
C GLY A 165 -7.04 -13.74 10.77
N PHE A 166 -7.26 -13.10 11.91
CA PHE A 166 -8.21 -13.56 12.93
C PHE A 166 -9.64 -13.04 12.71
N LEU A 167 -9.90 -12.22 11.69
CA LEU A 167 -11.26 -11.84 11.32
C LEU A 167 -11.96 -13.01 10.62
N PRO A 168 -13.31 -13.03 10.58
CA PRO A 168 -14.05 -14.05 9.84
C PRO A 168 -13.61 -14.15 8.37
N ALA A 169 -13.66 -15.37 7.82
CA ALA A 169 -13.23 -15.66 6.44
C ALA A 169 -13.98 -14.85 5.37
N ALA A 170 -15.17 -14.31 5.69
CA ALA A 170 -15.93 -13.41 4.82
C ALA A 170 -15.16 -12.14 4.42
N TYR A 171 -14.11 -11.75 5.16
CA TYR A 171 -13.29 -10.56 4.89
C TYR A 171 -11.93 -10.90 4.26
N GLN A 172 -11.77 -12.13 3.78
CA GLN A 172 -10.57 -12.56 3.07
C GLN A 172 -10.47 -11.85 1.72
N GLY A 173 -9.29 -11.33 1.37
CA GLY A 173 -9.08 -10.76 0.04
C GLY A 173 -9.17 -11.85 -1.04
N THR A 174 -9.98 -11.59 -2.05
CA THR A 174 -10.17 -12.47 -3.20
C THR A 174 -9.12 -12.17 -4.25
N TYR A 175 -8.23 -13.13 -4.50
CA TYR A 175 -7.21 -13.00 -5.54
C TYR A 175 -7.83 -13.17 -6.92
N VAL A 176 -7.54 -12.23 -7.81
CA VAL A 176 -7.94 -12.24 -9.21
C VAL A 176 -6.67 -12.13 -10.06
N ASP A 177 -6.45 -13.10 -10.97
CA ASP A 177 -5.28 -13.09 -11.85
C ASP A 177 -5.47 -12.06 -12.99
N PRO A 178 -4.71 -10.95 -12.99
CA PRO A 178 -4.89 -9.89 -13.97
C PRO A 178 -4.40 -10.27 -15.38
N LYS A 179 -3.78 -11.45 -15.58
CA LYS A 179 -3.42 -11.92 -16.93
C LYS A 179 -4.63 -12.25 -17.80
N ASN A 180 -5.77 -12.55 -17.17
CA ASN A 180 -6.97 -12.89 -17.89
C ASN A 180 -7.80 -11.62 -18.15
N THR A 181 -8.10 -11.34 -19.41
CA THR A 181 -8.84 -10.13 -19.79
C THR A 181 -10.32 -10.39 -20.02
N ASP A 182 -10.80 -11.64 -19.94
CA ASP A 182 -12.22 -11.97 -20.02
C ASP A 182 -12.86 -11.85 -18.63
N PRO A 183 -13.74 -10.86 -18.40
CA PRO A 183 -14.36 -10.65 -17.09
C PRO A 183 -15.09 -11.87 -16.56
N ARG A 184 -15.64 -12.73 -17.44
CA ARG A 184 -16.34 -13.95 -17.02
C ARG A 184 -15.37 -14.92 -16.34
N LYS A 185 -14.24 -15.16 -16.98
CA LYS A 185 -13.19 -16.03 -16.44
C LYS A 185 -12.54 -15.46 -15.18
N LEU A 186 -12.54 -14.13 -15.02
CA LEU A 186 -12.06 -13.48 -13.80
C LEU A 186 -12.98 -13.71 -12.61
N ILE A 187 -14.29 -13.89 -12.84
CA ILE A 187 -15.30 -14.07 -11.79
C ILE A 187 -15.79 -15.51 -11.61
N ASP A 188 -15.43 -16.44 -12.50
CA ASP A 188 -15.88 -17.86 -12.46
C ASP A 188 -15.57 -18.59 -11.14
N HIS A 189 -14.63 -18.07 -10.34
CA HIS A 189 -14.20 -18.65 -9.06
C HIS A 189 -14.32 -17.67 -7.87
N VAL A 190 -15.09 -16.60 -8.05
CA VAL A 190 -15.14 -15.46 -7.13
C VAL A 190 -16.34 -15.50 -6.16
N THR A 191 -17.23 -16.49 -6.29
CA THR A 191 -18.41 -16.72 -5.43
C THR A 191 -18.28 -17.93 -4.54
#